data_AF-A0A956MKL6-F1
#
_entry.id   AF-A0A956MKL6-F1
#
_cell.length_a   1.000
_cell.length_b   1.000
_cell.length_c   1.000
_cell.angle_alpha   90.00
_cell.angle_beta   90.00
_cell.angle_gamma   90.00
#
_symmetry.space_group_name_H-M   'P 1'
#
loop_
_entity.id
_entity.type
_entity.pdbx_description
1 polymer ?
#
loop_
_entity_poly.entity_id
_entity_poly.type
_entity_poly.pdbx_seq_one_letter_code
_entity_poly.pdbx_strand_id
1 'polypeptide(L)'
;ITDGQIFLEPDLFYSGVRPAVNVGISVSRVGGNAQIKAMKKVAGRLRLDLAQYRAMEAFAQFGSDLDAATQRQLARGQRTIEVLKQPQYQPMPVENQVAIIYAVTNGYLDSVPVEDVRAWETGFHDYLAAHEPQLLSGIRDSGQLDEALEKQLVTAIGAYHATFTARAG
;
A
#
# COMPACT_ATOMS: atom_id res chain seq x y z
N ILE A 1 -19.62 -24.01 -5.15
CA ILE A 1 -19.11 -22.76 -5.77
C ILE A 1 -18.69 -21.84 -4.64
N THR A 2 -17.57 -21.10 -4.77
CA THR A 2 -17.05 -20.20 -3.73
C THR A 2 -17.55 -18.77 -3.90
N ASP A 3 -17.56 -17.98 -2.80
CA ASP A 3 -17.96 -16.56 -2.77
C ASP A 3 -16.84 -15.59 -3.19
N GLY A 4 -15.75 -16.13 -3.72
CA GLY A 4 -14.59 -15.38 -4.18
C GLY A 4 -13.51 -16.35 -4.63
N GLN A 5 -12.52 -15.78 -5.31
CA GLN A 5 -11.36 -16.52 -5.81
C GLN A 5 -10.12 -15.65 -5.64
N ILE A 6 -9.06 -16.25 -5.10
CA ILE A 6 -7.72 -15.69 -5.11
C ILE A 6 -6.96 -16.44 -6.21
N PHE A 7 -6.63 -15.74 -7.28
CA PHE A 7 -5.84 -16.27 -8.37
C PHE A 7 -4.37 -15.95 -8.12
N LEU A 8 -3.54 -16.99 -8.10
CA LEU A 8 -2.09 -16.88 -7.99
C LEU A 8 -1.47 -17.14 -9.36
N GLU A 9 -0.60 -16.24 -9.81
CA GLU A 9 0.06 -16.35 -11.11
C GLU A 9 1.55 -16.66 -10.98
N PRO A 10 2.06 -17.69 -11.69
CA PRO A 10 3.49 -18.00 -11.68
C PRO A 10 4.37 -16.82 -12.10
N ASP A 11 3.97 -16.05 -13.11
CA ASP A 11 4.77 -14.94 -13.62
C ASP A 11 4.96 -13.82 -12.59
N LEU A 12 3.93 -13.54 -11.77
CA LEU A 12 4.03 -12.64 -10.62
C LEU A 12 5.01 -13.18 -9.57
N PHE A 13 4.99 -14.48 -9.30
CA PHE A 13 5.89 -15.10 -8.35
C PHE A 13 7.36 -15.03 -8.81
N TYR A 14 7.63 -15.28 -10.09
CA TYR A 14 8.97 -15.24 -10.69
C TYR A 14 9.51 -13.82 -10.86
N SER A 15 8.64 -12.83 -11.07
CA SER A 15 9.00 -11.39 -11.06
C SER A 15 9.16 -10.78 -9.66
N GLY A 16 9.03 -11.60 -8.60
CA GLY A 16 9.29 -11.18 -7.23
C GLY A 16 8.09 -10.58 -6.49
N VAL A 17 6.88 -10.59 -7.06
CA VAL A 17 5.65 -10.23 -6.36
C VAL A 17 5.17 -11.43 -5.55
N ARG A 18 5.29 -11.32 -4.22
CA ARG A 18 4.95 -12.39 -3.28
C ARG A 18 4.19 -11.77 -2.09
N PRO A 19 2.95 -12.17 -1.79
CA PRO A 19 2.17 -13.23 -2.46
C PRO A 19 1.77 -12.86 -3.90
N ALA A 20 1.77 -13.86 -4.78
CA ALA A 20 1.62 -13.68 -6.23
C ALA A 20 0.15 -13.52 -6.68
N VAL A 21 -0.62 -12.69 -5.98
CA VAL A 21 -2.05 -12.49 -6.22
C VAL A 21 -2.26 -11.62 -7.46
N ASN A 22 -2.94 -12.17 -8.47
CA ASN A 22 -3.44 -11.35 -9.58
C ASN A 22 -4.68 -10.58 -9.13
N VAL A 23 -4.50 -9.28 -8.87
CA VAL A 23 -5.57 -8.38 -8.40
C VAL A 23 -6.65 -8.08 -9.44
N GLY A 24 -6.35 -8.24 -10.74
CA GLY A 24 -7.30 -8.02 -11.82
C GLY A 24 -8.31 -9.15 -11.95
N ILE A 25 -7.86 -10.40 -11.76
CA ILE A 25 -8.68 -11.61 -11.86
C ILE A 25 -9.31 -11.99 -10.51
N SER A 26 -8.58 -11.77 -9.41
CA SER A 26 -9.07 -12.10 -8.07
C SER A 26 -10.30 -11.28 -7.69
N VAL A 27 -11.26 -11.93 -7.02
CA VAL A 27 -12.54 -11.33 -6.68
C VAL A 27 -13.03 -11.80 -5.32
N SER A 28 -13.68 -10.89 -4.60
CA SER A 28 -14.49 -11.20 -3.42
C SER A 28 -15.90 -10.71 -3.68
N ARG A 29 -16.90 -11.61 -3.61
CA ARG A 29 -18.33 -11.25 -3.77
C ARG A 29 -18.88 -10.56 -2.53
N VAL A 30 -18.27 -10.78 -1.37
CA VAL A 30 -18.59 -10.06 -0.12
C VAL A 30 -18.07 -8.62 -0.18
N GLY A 31 -16.96 -8.41 -0.88
CA GLY A 31 -16.37 -7.10 -1.12
C GLY A 31 -15.97 -6.40 0.18
N GLY A 32 -16.18 -5.08 0.22
CA GLY A 32 -15.85 -4.27 1.39
C GLY A 32 -16.55 -4.74 2.66
N ASN A 33 -17.72 -5.39 2.61
CA ASN A 33 -18.47 -5.76 3.82
C ASN A 33 -17.70 -6.67 4.79
N ALA A 34 -16.66 -7.37 4.32
CA ALA A 34 -15.74 -8.15 5.14
C ALA A 34 -14.62 -7.32 5.82
N GLN A 35 -14.56 -6.01 5.58
CA GLN A 35 -13.49 -5.12 6.06
C GLN A 35 -13.99 -4.16 7.15
N ILE A 36 -13.10 -3.84 8.11
CA ILE A 36 -13.31 -2.74 9.05
C ILE A 36 -13.40 -1.40 8.30
N LYS A 37 -14.05 -0.41 8.90
CA LYS A 37 -14.27 0.90 8.28
C LYS A 37 -12.96 1.60 7.90
N ALA A 38 -11.93 1.47 8.73
CA ALA A 38 -10.60 2.01 8.45
C ALA A 38 -10.02 1.45 7.13
N MET A 39 -10.05 0.12 6.97
CA MET A 39 -9.53 -0.55 5.77
C MET A 39 -10.33 -0.17 4.52
N LYS A 40 -11.68 -0.12 4.61
CA LYS A 40 -12.52 0.35 3.50
C LYS A 40 -12.14 1.76 3.04
N LYS A 41 -11.87 2.66 3.99
CA LYS A 41 -11.53 4.06 3.73
C LYS A 41 -10.24 4.17 2.93
N VAL A 42 -9.21 3.40 3.30
CA VAL A 42 -7.88 3.52 2.69
C VAL A 42 -7.69 2.66 1.44
N ALA A 43 -8.31 1.49 1.38
CA ALA A 43 -8.15 0.55 0.26
C ALA A 43 -9.23 0.70 -0.83
N GLY A 44 -10.22 1.59 -0.65
CA GLY A 44 -11.39 1.70 -1.54
C GLY A 44 -11.02 1.96 -3.01
N ARG A 45 -9.93 2.69 -3.26
CA ARG A 45 -9.43 2.97 -4.62
C ARG A 45 -8.31 2.04 -5.08
N LEU A 46 -7.69 1.30 -4.15
CA LEU A 46 -6.48 0.52 -4.39
C LEU A 46 -6.63 -0.47 -5.57
N ARG A 47 -7.77 -1.18 -5.64
CA ARG A 47 -8.04 -2.10 -6.75
C ARG A 47 -8.09 -1.38 -8.11
N LEU A 48 -8.74 -0.23 -8.16
CA LEU A 48 -8.86 0.56 -9.39
C LEU A 48 -7.50 1.10 -9.80
N ASP A 49 -6.76 1.65 -8.85
CA ASP A 49 -5.45 2.26 -9.09
C ASP A 49 -4.44 1.21 -9.59
N LEU A 50 -4.45 0.00 -9.00
CA LEU A 50 -3.61 -1.13 -9.47
C LEU A 50 -4.02 -1.65 -10.86
N ALA A 51 -5.32 -1.70 -11.15
CA ALA A 51 -5.80 -2.10 -12.47
C ALA A 51 -5.37 -1.09 -13.54
N GLN A 52 -5.49 0.20 -13.25
CA GLN A 52 -5.00 1.27 -14.13
C GLN A 52 -3.48 1.23 -14.28
N TYR A 53 -2.74 1.01 -13.19
CA TYR A 53 -1.28 0.82 -13.24
C TYR A 53 -0.89 -0.29 -14.21
N ARG A 54 -1.51 -1.48 -14.11
CA ARG A 54 -1.21 -2.60 -15.01
C ARG A 54 -1.53 -2.29 -16.47
N ALA A 55 -2.65 -1.63 -16.73
CA ALA A 55 -3.01 -1.21 -18.09
C ALA A 55 -1.98 -0.21 -18.66
N MET A 56 -1.51 0.74 -17.84
CA MET A 56 -0.51 1.73 -18.24
C MET A 56 0.89 1.13 -18.37
N GLU A 57 1.27 0.18 -17.51
CA GLU A 57 2.56 -0.51 -17.54
C GLU A 57 2.72 -1.26 -18.88
N ALA A 58 1.66 -1.93 -19.34
CA ALA A 58 1.64 -2.56 -20.66
C ALA A 58 1.75 -1.53 -21.80
N PHE A 59 1.09 -0.38 -21.70
CA PHE A 59 1.13 0.66 -22.74
C PHE A 59 2.50 1.38 -22.80
N ALA A 60 3.11 1.63 -21.64
CA ALA A 60 4.42 2.26 -21.50
C ALA A 60 5.55 1.46 -22.16
N GLN A 61 5.38 0.14 -22.33
CA GLN A 61 6.33 -0.70 -23.06
C GLN A 61 6.36 -0.41 -24.57
N PHE A 62 5.33 0.25 -25.11
CA PHE A 62 5.17 0.51 -26.55
C PHE A 62 5.22 1.99 -26.93
N GLY A 63 5.17 2.93 -25.97
CA GLY A 63 5.11 4.37 -26.22
C GLY A 63 6.34 5.11 -25.70
N SER A 64 6.87 6.05 -26.48
CA SER A 64 8.08 6.83 -26.14
C SER A 64 7.82 8.09 -25.31
N ASP A 65 6.60 8.63 -25.30
CA ASP A 65 6.24 9.84 -24.57
C ASP A 65 4.99 9.61 -23.71
N LEU A 66 5.19 9.56 -22.40
CA LEU A 66 4.11 9.54 -21.40
C LEU A 66 4.00 10.93 -20.78
N ASP A 67 2.76 11.42 -20.65
CA ASP A 67 2.52 12.67 -19.94
C ASP A 67 2.88 12.58 -18.44
N ALA A 68 3.12 13.72 -17.80
CA ALA A 68 3.54 13.77 -16.40
C ALA A 68 2.50 13.16 -15.43
N ALA A 69 1.22 13.10 -15.82
CA ALA A 69 0.19 12.43 -15.04
C ALA A 69 0.39 10.91 -15.07
N THR A 70 0.56 10.32 -16.25
CA THR A 70 0.81 8.88 -16.42
C THR A 70 2.12 8.45 -15.77
N GLN A 71 3.18 9.25 -15.89
CA GLN A 71 4.46 8.97 -15.23
C GLN A 71 4.30 8.89 -13.71
N ARG A 72 3.59 9.84 -13.09
CA ARG A 72 3.32 9.82 -11.65
C ARG A 72 2.47 8.62 -11.24
N GLN A 73 1.47 8.26 -12.06
CA GLN A 73 0.64 7.10 -11.80
C GLN A 73 1.42 5.79 -11.87
N LEU A 74 2.31 5.63 -12.86
CA LEU A 74 3.23 4.49 -12.96
C LEU A 74 4.18 4.42 -11.77
N ALA A 75 4.80 5.55 -11.41
CA ALA A 75 5.71 5.63 -10.29
C ALA A 75 5.02 5.25 -8.96
N ARG A 76 3.79 5.71 -8.72
CA ARG A 76 3.01 5.33 -7.54
C ARG A 76 2.58 3.87 -7.57
N GLY A 77 2.20 3.35 -8.73
CA GLY A 77 1.82 1.96 -8.89
C GLY A 77 2.97 1.00 -8.58
N GLN A 78 4.19 1.32 -9.01
CA GLN A 78 5.40 0.57 -8.64
C GLN A 78 5.59 0.49 -7.12
N ARG A 79 5.48 1.62 -6.42
CA ARG A 79 5.58 1.68 -4.95
C ARG A 79 4.45 0.92 -4.25
N THR A 80 3.25 1.00 -4.80
CA THR A 80 2.09 0.23 -4.32
C THR A 80 2.35 -1.27 -4.44
N ILE A 81 2.92 -1.73 -5.56
CA ILE A 81 3.30 -3.14 -5.72
C ILE A 81 4.36 -3.56 -4.70
N GLU A 82 5.36 -2.72 -4.43
CA GLU A 82 6.38 -3.02 -3.41
C GLU A 82 5.78 -3.14 -2.01
N VAL A 83 4.90 -2.22 -1.59
CA VAL A 83 4.19 -2.27 -0.31
C VAL A 83 3.33 -3.54 -0.17
N LEU A 84 2.78 -4.05 -1.27
CA LEU A 84 1.95 -5.26 -1.24
C LEU A 84 2.77 -6.56 -1.20
N LYS A 85 4.10 -6.50 -1.27
CA LYS A 85 4.95 -7.68 -1.10
C LYS A 85 5.11 -7.98 0.37
N GLN A 86 4.86 -9.23 0.75
CA GLN A 86 4.95 -9.69 2.12
C GLN A 86 5.69 -11.03 2.18
N PRO A 87 6.70 -11.16 3.07
CA PRO A 87 7.40 -12.42 3.28
C PRO A 87 6.49 -13.47 3.92
N GLN A 88 6.81 -14.74 3.68
CA GLN A 88 6.07 -15.86 4.24
C GLN A 88 6.19 -15.89 5.77
N TYR A 89 5.11 -16.28 6.44
CA TYR A 89 5.02 -16.43 7.91
C TYR A 89 5.22 -15.15 8.72
N GLN A 90 5.10 -13.98 8.09
CA GLN A 90 5.18 -12.70 8.77
C GLN A 90 3.86 -11.92 8.57
N PRO A 91 2.75 -12.35 9.20
CA PRO A 91 1.48 -11.64 9.09
C PRO A 91 1.59 -10.22 9.65
N MET A 92 0.95 -9.26 8.97
CA MET A 92 0.91 -7.86 9.42
C MET A 92 -0.41 -7.57 10.16
N PRO A 93 -0.38 -6.91 11.34
CA PRO A 93 -1.58 -6.41 12.00
C PRO A 93 -2.39 -5.42 11.15
N VAL A 94 -3.70 -5.37 11.32
CA VAL A 94 -4.59 -4.58 10.44
C VAL A 94 -4.32 -3.08 10.54
N GLU A 95 -3.97 -2.56 11.71
CA GLU A 95 -3.61 -1.17 11.93
C GLU A 95 -2.34 -0.77 11.16
N ASN A 96 -1.36 -1.67 11.06
CA ASN A 96 -0.17 -1.45 10.24
C ASN A 96 -0.51 -1.47 8.75
N GLN A 97 -1.36 -2.42 8.31
CA GLN A 97 -1.84 -2.46 6.93
C GLN A 97 -2.58 -1.17 6.56
N VAL A 98 -3.44 -0.67 7.45
CA VAL A 98 -4.16 0.59 7.23
C VAL A 98 -3.18 1.75 7.10
N ALA A 99 -2.19 1.84 7.98
CA ALA A 99 -1.20 2.92 7.97
C ALA A 99 -0.37 2.95 6.67
N ILE A 100 0.17 1.80 6.24
CA ILE A 100 1.00 1.75 5.02
C ILE A 100 0.18 1.93 3.74
N ILE A 101 -1.02 1.35 3.66
CA ILE A 101 -1.92 1.56 2.52
C ILE A 101 -2.31 3.04 2.42
N TYR A 102 -2.60 3.69 3.55
CA TYR A 102 -2.87 5.13 3.57
C TYR A 102 -1.67 5.92 3.04
N ALA A 103 -0.46 5.60 3.50
CA ALA A 103 0.75 6.29 3.09
C ALA A 103 0.99 6.22 1.56
N VAL A 104 0.91 5.01 0.98
CA VAL A 104 1.20 4.81 -0.45
C VAL A 104 0.09 5.34 -1.37
N THR A 105 -1.18 5.16 -0.99
CA THR A 105 -2.32 5.61 -1.83
C THR A 105 -2.42 7.13 -1.90
N ASN A 106 -2.05 7.83 -0.83
CA ASN A 106 -2.02 9.29 -0.78
C ASN A 106 -0.70 9.90 -1.31
N GLY A 107 0.25 9.08 -1.77
CA GLY A 107 1.48 9.54 -2.41
C GLY A 107 2.59 9.99 -1.48
N TYR A 108 2.53 9.64 -0.19
CA TYR A 108 3.58 9.99 0.76
C TYR A 108 4.89 9.25 0.50
N LEU A 109 4.87 8.19 -0.31
CA LEU A 109 6.04 7.44 -0.73
C LEU A 109 6.55 7.87 -2.11
N ASP A 110 5.93 8.85 -2.79
CA ASP A 110 6.27 9.21 -4.17
C ASP A 110 7.74 9.65 -4.34
N SER A 111 8.35 10.24 -3.32
CA SER A 111 9.78 10.63 -3.29
C SER A 111 10.73 9.51 -2.87
N VAL A 112 10.23 8.39 -2.33
CA VAL A 112 11.05 7.26 -1.88
C VAL A 112 11.45 6.43 -3.11
N PRO A 113 12.74 6.12 -3.34
CA PRO A 113 13.16 5.19 -4.38
C PRO A 113 12.47 3.83 -4.24
N VAL A 114 12.16 3.16 -5.35
CA VAL A 114 11.35 1.92 -5.34
C VAL A 114 12.04 0.82 -4.54
N GLU A 115 13.36 0.72 -4.68
CA GLU A 115 14.26 -0.17 -3.96
C GLU A 115 14.24 0.01 -2.44
N ASP A 116 13.92 1.23 -1.98
CA ASP A 116 13.95 1.62 -0.57
C ASP A 116 12.56 1.53 0.10
N VAL A 117 11.50 1.27 -0.67
CA VAL A 117 10.11 1.25 -0.16
C VAL A 117 9.95 0.26 1.00
N ARG A 118 10.55 -0.93 0.92
CA ARG A 118 10.42 -1.94 1.99
C ARG A 118 11.19 -1.56 3.25
N ALA A 119 12.32 -0.88 3.10
CA ALA A 119 13.07 -0.34 4.24
C ALA A 119 12.29 0.80 4.89
N TRP A 120 11.67 1.66 4.08
CA TRP A 120 10.78 2.71 4.55
C TRP A 120 9.60 2.14 5.33
N GLU A 121 8.88 1.16 4.78
CA GLU A 121 7.75 0.48 5.41
C GLU A 121 8.11 -0.15 6.76
N THR A 122 9.21 -0.92 6.79
CA THR A 122 9.66 -1.58 8.03
C THR A 122 9.96 -0.56 9.12
N GLY A 123 10.77 0.45 8.80
CA GLY A 123 11.11 1.47 9.78
C GLY A 123 9.92 2.37 10.14
N PHE A 124 8.93 2.53 9.26
CA PHE A 124 7.71 3.25 9.57
C PHE A 124 6.87 2.50 10.61
N HIS A 125 6.75 1.18 10.46
CA HIS A 125 6.09 0.34 11.47
C HIS A 125 6.82 0.38 12.81
N ASP A 126 8.16 0.32 12.81
CA ASP A 126 8.96 0.46 14.03
C ASP A 126 8.77 1.84 14.67
N TYR A 127 8.75 2.90 13.86
CA TYR A 127 8.51 4.27 14.32
C TYR A 127 7.13 4.39 14.98
N LEU A 128 6.08 3.89 14.33
CA LEU A 128 4.72 3.93 14.88
C LEU A 128 4.62 3.14 16.17
N ALA A 129 5.24 1.97 16.26
CA ALA A 129 5.24 1.15 17.47
C ALA A 129 5.95 1.87 18.64
N ALA A 130 7.04 2.59 18.37
CA ALA A 130 7.82 3.26 19.39
C ALA A 130 7.26 4.62 19.82
N HIS A 131 6.73 5.41 18.88
CA HIS A 131 6.37 6.82 19.11
C HIS A 131 4.85 7.06 19.09
N GLU A 132 4.10 6.25 18.33
CA GLU A 132 2.67 6.44 18.13
C GLU A 132 1.84 5.19 18.50
N PRO A 133 2.10 4.50 19.63
CA PRO A 133 1.38 3.26 19.96
C PRO A 133 -0.12 3.50 20.15
N GLN A 134 -0.51 4.70 20.58
CA GLN A 134 -1.91 5.09 20.77
C GLN A 134 -2.69 5.21 19.45
N LEU A 135 -2.02 5.65 18.38
CA LEU A 135 -2.61 5.69 17.03
C LEU A 135 -2.93 4.27 16.56
N LEU A 136 -2.00 3.33 16.73
CA LEU A 136 -2.17 1.93 16.35
C LEU A 136 -3.30 1.26 17.15
N SER A 137 -3.34 1.45 18.47
CA SER A 137 -4.45 0.93 19.29
C SER A 137 -5.78 1.60 18.94
N GLY A 138 -5.79 2.91 18.66
CA GLY A 138 -6.99 3.64 18.27
C GLY A 138 -7.63 3.07 17.00
N ILE A 139 -6.83 2.76 15.98
CA ILE A 139 -7.31 2.13 14.75
C ILE A 139 -7.82 0.71 15.02
N ARG A 140 -7.07 -0.08 15.80
CA ARG A 140 -7.41 -1.47 16.12
C ARG A 140 -8.74 -1.57 16.88
N ASP A 141 -8.90 -0.77 17.93
CA ASP A 141 -10.00 -0.89 18.89
C ASP A 141 -11.29 -0.27 18.33
N SER A 142 -11.19 0.86 17.61
CA SER A 142 -12.36 1.52 17.01
C SER A 142 -12.76 0.89 15.66
N GLY A 143 -11.84 0.20 15.00
CA GLY A 143 -11.96 -0.26 13.62
C GLY A 143 -12.10 0.86 12.59
N GLN A 144 -11.79 2.10 12.99
CA GLN A 144 -12.02 3.34 12.25
C GLN A 144 -10.75 4.17 12.14
N LEU A 145 -10.68 4.98 11.08
CA LEU A 145 -9.69 6.04 10.92
C LEU A 145 -10.49 7.34 10.82
N ASP A 146 -10.86 7.88 11.98
CA ASP A 146 -11.57 9.16 12.07
C ASP A 146 -10.63 10.34 11.76
N GLU A 147 -11.17 11.55 11.76
CA GLU A 147 -10.40 12.74 11.41
C GLU A 147 -9.24 13.01 12.37
N ALA A 148 -9.38 12.66 13.66
CA ALA A 148 -8.33 12.88 14.65
C ALA A 148 -7.17 11.90 14.44
N LEU A 149 -7.49 10.59 14.31
CA LEU A 149 -6.50 9.56 14.02
C LEU A 149 -5.85 9.76 12.66
N GLU A 150 -6.60 10.21 11.65
CA GLU A 150 -6.05 10.53 10.33
C GLU A 150 -5.03 11.68 10.40
N LYS A 151 -5.35 12.76 11.11
CA LYS A 151 -4.39 13.88 11.30
C LYS A 151 -3.13 13.43 12.03
N GLN A 152 -3.27 12.58 13.05
CA GLN A 152 -2.13 11.98 13.74
C GLN A 152 -1.29 11.11 12.80
N LEU A 153 -1.94 10.25 12.01
CA LEU A 153 -1.27 9.41 11.02
C LEU A 153 -0.49 10.23 9.98
N VAL A 154 -1.10 11.28 9.42
CA VAL A 154 -0.43 12.19 8.47
C VAL A 154 0.79 12.84 9.10
N THR A 155 0.67 13.29 10.35
CA THR A 155 1.77 13.90 11.10
C THR A 155 2.91 12.90 11.31
N ALA A 156 2.58 11.67 11.73
CA ALA A 156 3.55 10.60 11.95
C ALA A 156 4.26 10.19 10.65
N ILE A 157 3.53 10.08 9.54
CA ILE A 157 4.10 9.81 8.21
C ILE A 157 5.10 10.90 7.84
N GLY A 158 4.73 12.19 7.99
CA GLY A 158 5.61 13.31 7.67
C GLY A 158 6.88 13.33 8.52
N ALA A 159 6.75 13.12 9.83
CA ALA A 159 7.87 13.08 10.76
C ALA A 159 8.84 11.92 10.46
N TYR A 160 8.31 10.73 10.23
CA TYR A 160 9.12 9.57 9.87
C TYR A 160 9.76 9.73 8.49
N HIS A 161 9.01 10.19 7.49
CA HIS A 161 9.54 10.39 6.13
C HIS A 161 10.71 11.37 6.13
N ALA A 162 10.62 12.50 6.85
CA ALA A 162 11.73 13.43 7.01
C ALA A 162 12.95 12.80 7.69
N THR A 163 12.72 11.93 8.67
CA THR A 163 13.80 11.20 9.36
C THR A 163 14.46 10.17 8.43
N PHE A 164 13.67 9.48 7.60
CA PHE A 164 14.17 8.51 6.63
C PHE A 164 15.04 9.17 5.56
N THR A 165 14.56 10.26 4.96
CA THR A 165 15.30 10.98 3.91
C THR A 165 16.58 11.61 4.44
N ALA A 166 16.59 12.11 5.68
CA ALA A 166 17.79 12.66 6.31
C ALA A 166 18.89 11.61 6.61
N ARG A 167 18.54 10.31 6.63
CA ARG A 167 19.50 9.21 6.80
C ARG A 167 20.00 8.63 5.48
N ALA A 168 19.25 8.86 4.40
CA ALA A 168 19.55 8.34 3.07
C ALA A 168 20.42 9.29 2.22
N GLY A 169 20.49 10.58 2.59
CA GLY A 169 21.40 11.58 2.02
C GLY A 169 22.68 11.75 2.83
#